data_AF-A0A8H6JVL4-F1
#
_entry.id   AF-A0A8H6JVL4-F1
#
_cell.length_a   1.000
_cell.length_b   1.000
_cell.length_c   1.000
_cell.angle_alpha   90.00
_cell.angle_beta   90.00
_cell.angle_gamma   90.00
#
_symmetry.space_group_name_H-M   'P 1'
#
loop_
_entity.id
_entity.type
_entity.pdbx_description
1 polymer ?
#
loop_
_entity_poly.entity_id
_entity_poly.type
_entity_poly.pdbx_seq_one_letter_code
_entity_poly.pdbx_strand_id
1 'polypeptide(L)'
;MNPTHALATVALATIPPTEAGPIGYGVCQAGCAGVVTACYAAAAAVWSATAGAAAAPAVIACNVAFGKCQAACAAVALLPTP
;
A
#
# COMPACT_ATOMS: atom_id res chain seq x y z
N MET A 1 2.65 -22.80 40.87
CA MET A 1 2.68 -21.67 39.90
C MET A 1 2.54 -20.39 40.70
N ASN A 2 3.48 -19.45 40.57
CA ASN A 2 3.49 -18.24 41.39
C ASN A 2 2.39 -17.26 40.90
N PRO A 3 1.49 -16.76 41.76
CA PRO A 3 0.39 -15.86 41.36
C PRO A 3 0.85 -14.62 40.59
N THR A 4 2.06 -14.11 40.84
CA THR A 4 2.63 -13.00 40.06
C THR A 4 2.89 -13.35 38.60
N HIS A 5 3.22 -14.61 38.29
CA HIS A 5 3.41 -15.05 36.91
C HIS A 5 2.08 -15.19 36.18
N ALA A 6 1.03 -15.63 36.89
CA ALA A 6 -0.32 -15.75 36.33
C ALA A 6 -0.90 -14.37 35.96
N LEU A 7 -0.71 -13.36 36.82
CA LEU A 7 -1.11 -11.98 36.51
C LEU A 7 -0.32 -11.42 35.31
N ALA A 8 0.99 -11.67 35.25
CA ALA A 8 1.83 -11.21 34.14
C ALA A 8 1.41 -11.82 32.79
N THR A 9 1.07 -13.12 32.76
CA THR A 9 0.61 -13.78 31.53
C THR A 9 -0.77 -13.29 31.07
N VAL A 10 -1.67 -12.98 32.00
CA VAL A 10 -2.99 -12.41 31.66
C VAL A 10 -2.83 -10.99 31.10
N ALA A 11 -1.93 -10.18 31.65
CA ALA A 11 -1.68 -8.83 31.16
C ALA A 11 -1.09 -8.78 29.74
N LEU A 12 -0.22 -9.73 29.38
CA LEU A 12 0.32 -9.82 28.01
C LEU A 12 -0.73 -10.33 27.01
N ALA A 13 -1.64 -11.21 27.43
CA ALA A 13 -2.70 -11.74 26.58
C ALA A 13 -3.77 -10.70 26.19
N THR A 14 -3.82 -9.55 26.88
CA THR A 14 -4.75 -8.45 26.59
C THR A 14 -4.18 -7.37 25.67
N ILE A 15 -2.92 -7.50 25.23
CA ILE A 15 -2.32 -6.54 24.29
C ILE A 15 -2.86 -6.85 22.89
N PRO A 16 -3.64 -5.96 22.26
CA PRO A 16 -4.09 -6.17 20.89
C PRO A 16 -2.87 -6.15 19.95
N PRO A 17 -2.83 -6.99 18.91
CA PRO A 17 -1.79 -6.90 17.88
C PRO A 17 -1.85 -5.52 17.21
N THR A 18 -0.69 -4.92 16.96
CA THR A 18 -0.60 -3.65 16.23
C THR A 18 -0.75 -3.90 14.74
N GLU A 19 -1.90 -3.52 14.17
CA GLU A 19 -2.15 -3.67 12.74
C GLU A 19 -1.41 -2.57 11.96
N ALA A 20 -0.16 -2.82 11.57
CA ALA A 20 0.63 -1.92 10.73
C ALA A 20 0.15 -1.92 9.26
N GLY A 21 -0.63 -2.92 8.84
CA GLY A 21 -1.15 -3.12 7.48
C GLY A 21 -1.77 -1.87 6.84
N PRO A 22 -2.76 -1.20 7.45
CA PRO A 22 -3.40 -0.02 6.86
C PRO A 22 -2.44 1.15 6.63
N ILE A 23 -1.51 1.38 7.56
CA ILE A 23 -0.49 2.43 7.42
C ILE A 23 0.49 2.05 6.31
N GLY A 24 0.97 0.81 6.29
CA GLY A 24 1.85 0.29 5.24
C GLY A 24 1.22 0.36 3.86
N TYR A 25 -0.08 0.03 3.75
CA TYR A 25 -0.85 0.18 2.53
C TYR A 25 -0.90 1.63 2.06
N GLY A 26 -1.19 2.58 2.97
CA GLY A 26 -1.20 4.00 2.68
C GLY A 26 0.14 4.50 2.14
N VAL A 27 1.25 4.10 2.79
CA VAL A 27 2.61 4.44 2.36
C VAL A 27 2.92 3.86 0.97
N CYS A 28 2.55 2.60 0.73
CA CYS A 28 2.75 1.94 -0.56
C CYS A 28 1.97 2.66 -1.68
N GLN A 29 0.69 2.95 -1.45
CA GLN A 29 -0.15 3.68 -2.40
C GLN A 29 0.41 5.07 -2.71
N ALA A 30 0.87 5.80 -1.69
CA ALA A 30 1.48 7.11 -1.86
C ALA A 30 2.76 7.04 -2.73
N GLY A 31 3.59 6.02 -2.50
CA GLY A 31 4.76 5.75 -3.34
C GLY A 31 4.39 5.48 -4.79
N CYS A 32 3.44 4.58 -5.05
CA CYS A 32 2.95 4.30 -6.39
C CYS A 32 2.39 5.55 -7.09
N ALA A 33 1.65 6.40 -6.35
CA ALA A 33 1.11 7.67 -6.86
C ALA A 33 2.24 8.66 -7.22
N GLY A 34 3.31 8.73 -6.42
CA GLY A 34 4.49 9.52 -6.75
C GLY A 34 5.17 9.06 -8.04
N VAL A 35 5.37 7.75 -8.20
CA VAL A 35 6.02 7.17 -9.39
C VAL A 35 5.21 7.42 -10.66
N VAL A 36 3.89 7.22 -10.64
CA VAL A 36 3.05 7.47 -11.83
C VAL A 36 3.00 8.96 -12.18
N THR A 37 2.99 9.85 -11.18
CA THR A 37 3.05 11.30 -11.41
C THR A 37 4.36 11.69 -12.10
N ALA A 38 5.49 11.12 -11.69
CA ALA A 38 6.78 11.33 -12.35
C ALA A 38 6.82 10.75 -13.78
N CYS A 39 6.22 9.57 -14.00
CA CYS A 39 6.11 8.96 -15.33
C CYS A 39 5.30 9.84 -16.29
N TYR A 40 4.17 10.37 -15.82
CA TYR A 40 3.33 11.30 -16.57
C TYR A 40 4.06 12.61 -16.88
N ALA A 41 4.79 13.17 -15.91
CA ALA A 41 5.61 14.37 -16.13
C ALA A 41 6.68 14.14 -17.22
N ALA A 42 7.33 12.97 -17.22
CA ALA A 42 8.27 12.58 -18.28
C ALA A 42 7.59 12.41 -19.65
N ALA A 43 6.31 12.01 -19.66
CA ALA A 43 5.46 11.94 -20.85
C ALA A 43 4.82 13.29 -21.23
N ALA A 44 5.18 14.40 -20.56
CA ALA A 44 4.57 15.71 -20.72
C ALA A 44 3.03 15.71 -20.58
N ALA A 45 2.51 14.84 -19.71
CA ALA A 45 1.10 14.69 -19.43
C ALA A 45 0.79 15.01 -17.95
N VAL A 46 -0.44 15.44 -17.68
CA VAL A 46 -0.94 15.62 -16.30
C VAL A 46 -1.57 14.31 -15.84
N TRP A 47 -1.18 13.82 -14.67
CA TRP A 47 -1.74 12.58 -14.12
C TRP A 47 -3.25 12.74 -13.87
N SER A 48 -4.02 11.87 -14.53
CA SER A 48 -5.48 11.82 -14.48
C SER A 48 -5.90 10.39 -14.78
N ALA A 49 -7.17 10.07 -14.51
CA ALA A 49 -7.79 8.77 -14.81
C ALA A 49 -8.05 8.62 -16.33
N THR A 50 -7.01 8.82 -17.16
CA THR A 50 -7.09 8.62 -18.61
C THR A 50 -6.91 7.13 -18.90
N ALA A 51 -7.99 6.37 -18.76
CA ALA A 51 -8.08 4.98 -19.21
C ALA A 51 -8.92 4.93 -20.50
N GLY A 52 -8.26 4.83 -21.65
CA GLY A 52 -8.94 4.71 -22.93
C GLY A 52 -7.97 4.41 -24.07
N ALA A 53 -8.43 3.69 -25.10
CA ALA A 53 -7.61 3.32 -26.26
C ALA A 53 -7.04 4.52 -27.04
N ALA A 54 -7.63 5.71 -26.85
CA ALA A 54 -7.16 6.97 -27.43
C ALA A 54 -6.04 7.66 -26.62
N ALA A 55 -5.66 7.13 -25.45
CA ALA A 55 -4.58 7.69 -24.66
C ALA A 55 -3.21 7.47 -25.35
N ALA A 56 -2.29 8.40 -25.15
CA ALA A 56 -0.93 8.25 -25.65
C ALA A 56 -0.29 6.94 -25.11
N PRO A 57 0.49 6.20 -25.91
CA PRO A 57 1.07 4.92 -25.47
C PRO A 57 1.88 5.03 -24.17
N ALA A 58 2.60 6.14 -23.97
CA ALA A 58 3.35 6.42 -22.74
C ALA A 58 2.41 6.53 -21.51
N VAL A 59 1.26 7.19 -21.65
CA VAL A 59 0.25 7.33 -20.58
C VAL A 59 -0.34 5.96 -20.23
N ILE A 60 -0.64 5.13 -21.24
CA ILE A 60 -1.12 3.76 -21.03
C ILE A 60 -0.07 2.96 -20.24
N ALA A 61 1.20 3.04 -20.64
CA ALA A 61 2.28 2.35 -19.94
C ALA A 61 2.45 2.81 -18.49
N CYS A 62 2.39 4.11 -18.21
CA CYS A 62 2.45 4.66 -16.85
C CYS A 62 1.30 4.12 -15.98
N ASN A 63 0.07 4.08 -16.51
CA ASN A 63 -1.08 3.54 -15.78
C ASN A 63 -1.01 2.03 -15.56
N VAL A 64 -0.52 1.26 -16.53
CA VAL A 64 -0.31 -0.18 -16.36
C VAL A 64 0.72 -0.44 -15.26
N ALA A 65 1.82 0.33 -15.22
CA ALA A 65 2.82 0.24 -14.16
C ALA A 65 2.23 0.62 -12.80
N PHE A 66 1.44 1.70 -12.74
CA PHE A 66 0.72 2.11 -11.53
C PHE A 66 -0.21 1.01 -11.02
N GLY A 67 -1.06 0.43 -11.89
CA GLY A 67 -1.97 -0.65 -11.50
C GLY A 67 -1.23 -1.88 -10.97
N LYS A 68 -0.10 -2.26 -11.56
CA LYS A 68 0.77 -3.34 -11.04
C LYS A 68 1.35 -3.01 -9.67
N CYS A 69 1.80 -1.77 -9.47
CA CYS A 69 2.30 -1.28 -8.18
C CYS A 69 1.19 -1.38 -7.11
N GLN A 70 -0.03 -0.97 -7.44
CA GLN A 70 -1.17 -1.05 -6.53
C GLN A 70 -1.60 -2.48 -6.22
N ALA A 71 -1.54 -3.39 -7.19
CA ALA A 71 -1.78 -4.81 -6.96
C ALA A 71 -0.79 -5.41 -5.94
N ALA A 72 0.47 -4.95 -5.96
CA ALA A 72 1.45 -5.33 -4.94
C ALA A 72 1.12 -4.70 -3.57
N CYS A 73 0.65 -3.44 -3.53
CA CYS A 73 0.21 -2.82 -2.28
C CYS A 73 -0.96 -3.56 -1.63
N ALA A 74 -1.84 -4.21 -2.40
CA ALA A 74 -2.92 -5.02 -1.85
C ALA A 74 -2.42 -6.14 -0.93
N ALA A 75 -1.23 -6.70 -1.17
CA ALA A 75 -0.61 -7.67 -0.28
C ALA A 75 -0.30 -7.07 1.11
N VAL A 76 0.12 -5.80 1.16
CA VAL A 76 0.40 -5.09 2.43
C VAL A 76 -0.88 -4.84 3.23
N ALA A 77 -2.02 -4.65 2.54
CA ALA A 77 -3.31 -4.46 3.18
C ALA A 77 -3.96 -5.77 3.65
N LEU A 78 -3.80 -6.86 2.87
CA LEU A 78 -4.56 -8.10 3.04
C LEU A 78 -3.79 -9.20 3.76
N LEU A 79 -2.45 -9.13 3.79
CA LEU A 79 -1.65 -10.10 4.52
C LEU A 79 -1.51 -9.68 5.99
N PRO A 80 -1.52 -10.63 6.93
CA PRO A 80 -1.24 -10.34 8.34
C PRO A 80 0.12 -9.66 8.47
N THR A 81 0.13 -8.41 8.93
CA THR A 81 1.36 -7.73 9.35
C THR A 81 1.60 -8.06 10.83
N PRO A 82 2.71 -8.71 11.20
CA PRO A 82 3.03 -9.01 12.60
C PRO A 82 3.26 -7.75 13.44
#